data_AF-A0A947G2M8-F1
#
_entry.id   AF-A0A947G2M8-F1
#
_cell.length_a   1.000
_cell.length_b   1.000
_cell.length_c   1.000
_cell.angle_alpha   90.00
_cell.angle_beta   90.00
_cell.angle_gamma   90.00
#
_symmetry.space_group_name_H-M   'P 1'
#
loop_
_entity.id
_entity.type
_entity.pdbx_description
1 polymer ?
#
loop_
_entity_poly.entity_id
_entity_poly.type
_entity_poly.pdbx_seq_one_letter_code
_entity_poly.pdbx_strand_id
1 'polypeptide(L)'
;MTEFRSKDPEELVAAMAAGDSGRALSAFYAQYASTVLALLTKMLGSPAEAEELLQEVFVELWRRAPQFDRTRGSVVAWVITVARSRALDALRARKRRHGDRQFQYQEGDALMTERKRPDVMA
;
A
#
# COMPACT_ATOMS: atom_id res chain seq x y z
N MET A 1 -12.31 -18.32 -20.56
CA MET A 1 -11.56 -17.63 -19.49
C MET A 1 -10.63 -18.67 -18.88
N THR A 2 -9.39 -18.74 -19.37
CA THR A 2 -8.53 -19.93 -19.22
C THR A 2 -7.84 -19.91 -17.84
N GLU A 3 -8.31 -20.74 -16.91
CA GLU A 3 -7.72 -20.89 -15.57
C GLU A 3 -6.27 -21.39 -15.64
N PHE A 4 -5.41 -20.92 -14.73
CA PHE A 4 -4.07 -21.49 -14.55
C PHE A 4 -4.22 -22.86 -13.89
N ARG A 5 -3.50 -23.87 -14.40
CA ARG A 5 -3.74 -25.28 -14.05
C ARG A 5 -3.39 -25.62 -12.59
N SER A 6 -2.49 -24.88 -11.97
CA SER A 6 -2.00 -25.14 -10.60
C SER A 6 -2.47 -24.09 -9.60
N LYS A 7 -2.71 -24.53 -8.37
CA LYS A 7 -2.99 -23.68 -7.20
C LYS A 7 -1.80 -23.59 -6.24
N ASP A 8 -0.67 -24.22 -6.59
CA ASP A 8 0.54 -24.12 -5.80
C ASP A 8 1.09 -22.69 -5.89
N PRO A 9 1.21 -21.98 -4.76
CA PRO A 9 1.77 -20.63 -4.73
C PRO A 9 3.17 -20.53 -5.33
N GLU A 10 4.03 -21.54 -5.15
CA GLU A 10 5.39 -21.52 -5.69
C GLU A 10 5.38 -21.61 -7.21
N GLU A 11 4.54 -22.48 -7.79
CA GLU A 11 4.37 -22.59 -9.24
C GLU A 11 3.77 -21.33 -9.85
N LEU A 12 2.82 -20.69 -9.16
CA LEU A 12 2.25 -19.41 -9.59
C LEU A 12 3.32 -18.31 -9.62
N VAL A 13 4.16 -18.23 -8.60
CA VAL A 13 5.28 -17.27 -8.55
C VAL A 13 6.31 -17.56 -9.64
N ALA A 14 6.67 -18.82 -9.86
CA ALA A 14 7.57 -19.22 -10.93
C ALA A 14 7.00 -18.86 -12.33
N ALA A 15 5.71 -19.09 -12.56
CA ALA A 15 5.05 -18.74 -13.82
C ALA A 15 4.94 -17.22 -14.03
N MET A 16 4.68 -16.45 -12.96
CA MET A 16 4.75 -14.98 -13.01
C MET A 16 6.16 -14.51 -13.40
N ALA A 17 7.21 -15.12 -12.85
CA ALA A 17 8.60 -14.80 -13.17
C ALA A 17 9.00 -15.18 -14.60
N ALA A 18 8.42 -16.26 -15.15
CA ALA A 18 8.71 -16.77 -16.49
C ALA A 18 7.97 -16.04 -17.64
N GLY A 19 7.12 -15.06 -17.34
CA GLY A 19 6.41 -14.27 -18.35
C GLY A 19 5.02 -14.78 -18.74
N ASP A 20 4.52 -15.90 -18.18
CA ASP A 20 3.09 -16.29 -18.30
C ASP A 20 2.23 -15.52 -17.26
N SER A 21 2.45 -14.21 -17.22
CA SER A 21 2.07 -13.36 -16.09
C SER A 21 0.57 -13.16 -15.98
N GLY A 22 -0.17 -13.08 -17.09
CA GLY A 22 -1.61 -12.76 -17.04
C GLY A 22 -2.44 -13.80 -16.29
N ARG A 23 -2.24 -15.09 -16.59
CA ARG A 23 -3.00 -16.18 -15.97
C ARG A 23 -2.50 -16.50 -14.57
N ALA A 24 -1.18 -16.56 -14.39
CA ALA A 24 -0.58 -16.82 -13.09
C ALA A 24 -0.92 -15.72 -12.08
N LEU A 25 -0.83 -14.44 -12.48
CA LEU A 25 -1.21 -13.31 -11.62
C LEU A 25 -2.70 -13.33 -11.28
N SER A 26 -3.56 -13.68 -12.23
CA SER A 26 -5.01 -13.77 -11.96
C SER A 26 -5.34 -14.86 -10.94
N ALA A 27 -4.74 -16.05 -11.06
CA ALA A 27 -4.90 -17.12 -10.08
C ALA A 27 -4.31 -16.76 -8.71
N PHE A 28 -3.14 -16.12 -8.71
CA PHE A 28 -2.48 -15.62 -7.50
C PHE A 28 -3.33 -14.54 -6.80
N TYR A 29 -3.92 -13.62 -7.57
CA TYR A 29 -4.83 -12.60 -7.06
C TYR A 29 -6.07 -13.24 -6.43
N ALA A 30 -6.71 -14.19 -7.12
CA ALA A 30 -7.88 -14.89 -6.59
C ALA A 30 -7.59 -15.59 -5.24
N GLN A 31 -6.38 -16.10 -5.04
CA GLN A 31 -5.98 -16.80 -3.82
C GLN A 31 -5.65 -15.84 -2.66
N TYR A 32 -5.02 -14.70 -2.93
CA TYR A 32 -4.44 -13.86 -1.89
C TYR A 32 -5.18 -12.52 -1.65
N ALA A 33 -5.97 -12.04 -2.61
CA ALA A 33 -6.53 -10.69 -2.56
C ALA A 33 -7.42 -10.47 -1.33
N SER A 34 -8.26 -11.43 -0.96
CA SER A 34 -9.14 -11.30 0.22
C SER A 34 -8.35 -11.16 1.52
N THR A 35 -7.30 -11.96 1.69
CA THR A 35 -6.45 -11.94 2.88
C THR A 35 -5.64 -10.64 2.97
N VAL A 36 -5.07 -10.20 1.85
CA VAL A 36 -4.29 -8.95 1.79
C VAL A 36 -5.20 -7.75 2.01
N LEU A 37 -6.38 -7.72 1.40
CA LEU A 37 -7.35 -6.64 1.58
C LEU A 37 -7.79 -6.53 3.04
N ALA A 38 -8.12 -7.66 3.70
CA ALA A 38 -8.49 -7.66 5.11
C ALA A 38 -7.38 -7.09 6.01
N LEU A 39 -6.12 -7.45 5.73
CA LEU A 39 -4.96 -6.93 6.44
C LEU A 39 -4.79 -5.42 6.21
N LEU A 40 -4.85 -4.95 4.96
CA LEU A 40 -4.68 -3.55 4.60
C LEU A 40 -5.79 -2.69 5.21
N THR A 41 -7.05 -3.12 5.11
CA THR A 41 -8.20 -2.44 5.72
C THR A 41 -8.02 -2.30 7.22
N LYS A 42 -7.54 -3.34 7.91
CA LYS A 42 -7.25 -3.29 9.35
C LYS A 42 -6.13 -2.29 9.69
N MET A 43 -5.11 -2.17 8.85
CA MET A 43 -3.97 -1.28 9.09
C MET A 43 -4.26 0.19 8.76
N LEU A 44 -4.97 0.44 7.67
CA LEU A 44 -5.22 1.80 7.17
C LEU A 44 -6.46 2.44 7.80
N GLY A 45 -7.45 1.62 8.17
CA GLY A 45 -8.74 2.08 8.69
C GLY A 45 -9.66 2.69 7.62
N SER A 46 -9.31 2.54 6.34
CA SER A 46 -10.06 3.05 5.19
C SER A 46 -10.15 1.95 4.12
N PRO A 47 -11.35 1.43 3.82
CA PRO A 47 -11.53 0.43 2.76
C PRO A 47 -11.07 0.93 1.39
N ALA A 48 -11.36 2.19 1.06
CA ALA A 48 -10.96 2.78 -0.22
C ALA A 48 -9.43 2.85 -0.38
N GLU A 49 -8.71 3.34 0.64
CA GLU A 49 -7.24 3.35 0.61
C GLU A 49 -6.66 1.93 0.56
N ALA A 50 -7.32 0.96 1.20
CA ALA A 50 -6.89 -0.42 1.19
C ALA A 50 -7.04 -1.08 -0.19
N GLU A 51 -8.12 -0.79 -0.92
CA GLU A 51 -8.32 -1.28 -2.29
C GLU A 51 -7.31 -0.69 -3.27
N GLU A 52 -7.04 0.62 -3.18
CA GLU A 52 -6.00 1.26 -3.99
C GLU A 52 -4.62 0.63 -3.72
N LEU A 53 -4.27 0.49 -2.45
CA LEU A 53 -2.97 -0.08 -2.06
C LEU A 53 -2.86 -1.57 -2.37
N LEU A 54 -3.97 -2.32 -2.35
CA LEU A 54 -4.03 -3.72 -2.77
C LEU A 54 -3.51 -3.87 -4.21
N GLN A 55 -3.99 -3.03 -5.13
CA GLN A 55 -3.57 -3.07 -6.52
C GLN A 55 -2.06 -2.82 -6.65
N GLU A 56 -1.54 -1.81 -5.94
CA GLU A 56 -0.10 -1.51 -5.91
C GLU A 56 0.73 -2.69 -5.38
N VAL A 57 0.24 -3.37 -4.34
CA VAL A 57 0.89 -4.55 -3.75
C VAL A 57 0.97 -5.69 -4.77
N PHE A 58 -0.09 -5.99 -5.51
CA PHE A 58 -0.05 -7.06 -6.51
C PHE A 58 0.85 -6.73 -7.70
N VAL A 59 0.91 -5.47 -8.13
CA VAL A 59 1.88 -5.03 -9.15
C VAL A 59 3.31 -5.20 -8.64
N GLU A 60 3.56 -4.87 -7.37
CA GLU A 60 4.88 -5.04 -6.76
C GLU A 60 5.27 -6.52 -6.61
N LEU A 61 4.35 -7.38 -6.19
CA LEU A 61 4.55 -8.82 -6.10
C LEU A 61 4.88 -9.41 -7.47
N TRP A 62 4.13 -9.04 -8.51
CA TRP A 62 4.43 -9.47 -9.87
C TRP A 62 5.84 -9.06 -10.31
N ARG A 63 6.24 -7.79 -10.10
CA ARG A 63 7.58 -7.29 -10.44
C ARG A 63 8.70 -7.98 -9.65
N ARG A 64 8.42 -8.41 -8.42
CA ARG A 64 9.38 -9.09 -7.54
C ARG A 64 9.35 -10.61 -7.64
N ALA A 65 8.42 -11.20 -8.38
CA ALA A 65 8.32 -12.65 -8.55
C ALA A 65 9.65 -13.31 -8.98
N PRO A 66 10.47 -12.72 -9.89
CA PRO A 66 11.78 -13.29 -10.23
C PRO A 66 12.81 -13.33 -9.09
N GLN A 67 12.58 -12.58 -8.01
CA GLN A 67 13.47 -12.46 -6.86
C GLN A 67 13.00 -13.33 -5.68
N PHE A 68 11.87 -14.03 -5.81
CA PHE A 68 11.38 -14.91 -4.77
C PHE A 68 12.32 -16.11 -4.59
N ASP A 69 12.67 -16.38 -3.34
CA ASP A 69 13.55 -17.48 -2.96
C ASP A 69 12.88 -18.26 -1.82
N ARG A 70 12.43 -19.48 -2.14
CA ARG A 70 11.74 -20.37 -1.19
C ARG A 70 12.58 -20.74 0.03
N THR A 71 13.91 -20.63 -0.05
CA THR A 71 14.80 -20.89 1.10
C THR A 71 14.72 -19.78 2.16
N ARG A 72 14.23 -18.58 1.78
CA ARG A 72 14.08 -17.42 2.67
C ARG A 72 12.70 -17.33 3.32
N GLY A 73 11.74 -18.18 2.91
CA GLY A 73 10.41 -18.25 3.51
C GLY A 73 9.32 -18.65 2.52
N SER A 74 8.11 -18.85 3.04
CA SER A 74 6.94 -19.21 2.23
C SER A 74 6.43 -18.03 1.41
N VAL A 75 5.74 -18.33 0.31
CA VAL A 75 5.04 -17.33 -0.53
C VAL A 75 4.06 -16.48 0.30
N VAL A 76 3.34 -17.11 1.24
CA VAL A 76 2.41 -16.40 2.14
C VAL A 76 3.15 -15.36 2.99
N ALA A 77 4.26 -15.75 3.62
CA ALA A 77 5.05 -14.84 4.45
C ALA A 77 5.60 -13.67 3.61
N TRP A 78 6.05 -13.95 2.39
CA TRP A 78 6.50 -12.94 1.45
C TRP A 78 5.39 -11.94 1.07
N VAL A 79 4.20 -12.41 0.69
CA VAL A 79 3.03 -11.58 0.38
C VAL A 79 2.67 -10.66 1.55
N ILE A 80 2.57 -11.22 2.75
CA ILE A 80 2.24 -10.44 3.95
C ILE A 80 3.32 -9.41 4.25
N THR A 81 4.60 -9.74 4.04
CA THR A 81 5.71 -8.82 4.26
C THR A 81 5.66 -7.62 3.31
N VAL A 82 5.41 -7.86 2.02
CA VAL A 82 5.25 -6.79 1.02
C VAL A 82 4.04 -5.90 1.38
N ALA A 83 2.88 -6.50 1.64
CA ALA A 83 1.66 -5.76 1.98
C ALA A 83 1.84 -4.89 3.24
N ARG A 84 2.41 -5.44 4.31
CA ARG A 84 2.66 -4.68 5.56
C ARG A 84 3.64 -3.53 5.33
N SER A 85 4.70 -3.76 4.56
CA SER A 85 5.67 -2.71 4.26
C SER A 85 5.00 -1.53 3.55
N ARG A 86 4.17 -1.82 2.54
CA ARG A 86 3.43 -0.79 1.80
C ARG A 86 2.40 -0.06 2.65
N ALA A 87 1.69 -0.77 3.54
CA ALA A 87 0.78 -0.13 4.49
C ALA A 87 1.52 0.80 5.45
N LEU A 88 2.68 0.40 5.97
CA LEU A 88 3.50 1.26 6.84
C LEU A 88 3.99 2.51 6.10
N ASP A 89 4.38 2.38 4.83
CA ASP A 89 4.81 3.52 4.03
C ASP A 89 3.66 4.49 3.74
N ALA A 90 2.46 3.98 3.45
CA ALA A 90 1.25 4.78 3.32
C ALA A 90 0.90 5.53 4.62
N LEU A 91 0.97 4.86 5.77
CA LEU A 91 0.74 5.46 7.09
C LEU A 91 1.78 6.54 7.42
N ARG A 92 3.06 6.31 7.09
CA ARG A 92 4.13 7.31 7.24
C ARG A 92 3.88 8.53 6.36
N ALA A 93 3.46 8.33 5.12
CA ALA A 93 3.11 9.42 4.20
C ALA A 93 1.89 10.22 4.70
N ARG A 94 0.87 9.53 5.24
CA ARG A 94 -0.30 10.17 5.86
C ARG A 94 0.11 11.07 7.03
N LYS A 95 0.97 10.58 7.92
CA LYS A 95 1.48 11.36 9.07
C LYS A 95 2.21 12.63 8.62
N ARG A 96 3.06 12.56 7.58
CA ARG A 96 3.75 13.75 7.04
C ARG A 96 2.76 14.80 6.51
N ARG A 97 1.76 14.38 5.72
CA ARG A 97 0.73 15.28 5.18
C ARG A 97 -0.12 15.97 6.26
N HIS A 98 -0.31 15.34 7.43
CA HIS A 98 -1.01 15.95 8.55
C HIS A 98 -0.11 16.86 9.38
N GLY A 99 1.16 16.49 9.58
CA GLY A 99 2.16 17.34 10.22
C GLY A 99 2.34 18.65 9.45
N ASP A 100 2.58 18.58 8.14
CA ASP A 100 2.74 19.77 7.28
C ASP A 100 1.50 20.68 7.31
N ARG A 101 0.29 20.10 7.37
CA ARG A 101 -0.95 20.87 7.52
C ARG A 101 -1.03 21.59 8.86
N GLN A 102 -0.66 20.94 9.96
CA GLN A 102 -0.64 21.57 11.29
C GLN A 102 0.38 22.72 11.36
N PHE A 103 1.55 22.56 10.75
CA PHE A 103 2.53 23.64 10.61
C PHE A 103 1.97 24.82 9.79
N GLN A 104 1.30 24.55 8.66
CA GLN A 104 0.67 25.59 7.84
C GLN A 104 -0.41 26.40 8.58
N TYR A 105 -1.21 25.75 9.45
CA TYR A 105 -2.20 26.48 10.27
C TYR A 105 -1.53 27.34 11.35
N GLN A 106 -0.47 26.86 11.99
CA GLN A 106 0.25 27.62 13.00
C GLN A 106 1.01 28.82 12.42
N GLU A 107 1.58 28.68 11.23
CA GLU A 107 2.28 29.78 10.52
C GLU A 107 1.30 30.82 9.96
N GLY A 108 0.14 30.38 9.45
CA GLY A 108 -0.91 31.27 8.95
C GLY A 108 -1.60 32.10 10.05
N ASP A 109 -1.76 31.54 11.25
CA ASP A 109 -2.37 32.23 12.40
C ASP A 109 -1.38 33.23 13.05
N ALA A 110 -0.08 32.89 13.05
CA ALA A 110 0.98 33.80 13.50
C ALA A 110 1.09 35.07 12.62
N LEU A 111 0.80 34.97 11.32
CA LEU A 111 0.80 36.10 10.39
C LEU A 111 -0.49 36.95 10.44
N MET A 112 -1.59 36.45 11.04
CA MET A 112 -2.83 37.23 11.24
C MET A 112 -2.81 38.11 12.52
N THR A 113 -1.92 37.82 13.47
CA THR A 113 -1.88 38.53 14.76
C THR A 113 -1.24 39.92 14.68
N GLU A 114 -0.48 40.25 13.61
CA GLU A 114 0.25 41.53 13.52
C GLU A 114 -0.55 42.67 12.85
N ARG A 115 -1.85 42.52 12.53
CA ARG A 115 -2.59 43.58 11.79
C ARG A 115 -3.92 44.01 12.41
N LYS A 116 -3.88 44.48 13.66
CA LYS A 116 -4.71 45.60 14.11
C LYS A 116 -4.26 46.12 15.48
N ARG A 117 -3.50 47.21 15.49
CA ARG A 117 -3.76 48.25 16.50
C ARG A 117 -4.61 49.30 15.80
N PRO A 118 -5.92 49.39 16.10
CA PRO A 118 -6.70 50.53 15.68
C PRO A 118 -6.28 51.68 16.60
N ASP A 119 -5.64 52.70 16.05
CA ASP A 119 -5.52 53.98 16.72
C ASP A 119 -6.93 54.59 16.74
N VAL A 120 -7.69 54.22 17.78
CA VAL A 120 -8.84 54.98 18.25
C VAL A 120 -8.33 55.81 19.42
N MET A 121 -8.71 57.09 19.40
CA MET A 121 -8.56 58.14 20.42
C MET A 121 -7.51 59.22 20.09
N ALA A 122 -7.92 60.22 19.30
CA ALA A 122 -8.23 61.59 19.76
C ALA A 122 -8.44 62.52 18.56
#